data_AF-J7RN03-F1
#
_entry.id   AF-J7RN03-F1
#
_cell.length_a   1.000
_cell.length_b   1.000
_cell.length_c   1.000
_cell.angle_alpha   90.00
_cell.angle_beta   90.00
_cell.angle_gamma   90.00
#
_symmetry.space_group_name_H-M   'P 1'
#
loop_
_entity.id
_entity.type
_entity.pdbx_description
1 polymer ?
#
loop_
_entity_poly.entity_id
_entity_poly.type
_entity_poly.pdbx_seq_one_letter_code
_entity_poly.pdbx_strand_id
1 'polypeptide(L)' 'MNRLTIWILLYLYYAVWLILPIFDLEGKYIIFPLPSRYAVFLPIWLLLIGFASVGTYLGVLTIRASTEVSESEK' A
#
# COMPACT_ATOMS: atom_id res chain seq x y z
N MET A 1 12.82 -9.14 -21.28
CA MET A 1 12.02 -8.03 -20.69
C MET A 1 12.34 -7.95 -19.21
N ASN A 2 13.11 -6.94 -18.83
CA ASN A 2 13.69 -6.84 -17.49
C ASN A 2 12.60 -6.37 -16.51
N ARG A 3 11.91 -7.31 -15.86
CA ARG A 3 10.82 -7.01 -14.89
C ARG A 3 11.24 -5.97 -13.85
N LEU A 4 12.50 -6.00 -13.43
CA LEU A 4 13.09 -5.05 -12.47
C LEU A 4 13.08 -3.61 -12.98
N THR A 5 13.30 -3.39 -14.29
CA THR A 5 13.31 -2.05 -14.88
C THR A 5 11.94 -1.39 -14.81
N ILE A 6 10.87 -2.18 -14.96
CA ILE A 6 9.49 -1.69 -14.86
C ILE A 6 9.19 -1.21 -13.44
N TRP A 7 9.59 -1.99 -12.43
CA TRP A 7 9.43 -1.61 -11.02
C TRP A 7 10.25 -0.37 -10.66
N ILE A 8 11.49 -0.28 -11.16
CA ILE A 8 12.35 0.90 -10.98
C ILE A 8 11.69 2.15 -11.57
N LEU A 9 11.14 2.06 -12.79
CA LEU A 9 10.49 3.20 -13.45
C LEU A 9 9.23 3.64 -12.72
N LEU A 10 8.42 2.68 -12.24
CA LEU A 10 7.24 2.96 -11.42
C LEU A 10 7.63 3.67 -10.11
N TYR A 11 8.68 3.18 -9.44
CA TYR A 11 9.18 3.77 -8.21
C TYR A 11 9.71 5.19 -8.45
N LEU A 12 10.51 5.39 -9.50
CA LEU A 12 11.05 6.72 -9.83
C LEU A 12 9.93 7.71 -10.15
N TYR A 13 8.94 7.30 -10.95
CA TYR A 13 7.78 8.10 -11.28
C TYR A 13 7.04 8.54 -10.01
N TYR A 14 6.84 7.62 -9.09
CA TYR A 14 6.15 7.89 -7.83
C TYR A 14 6.98 8.77 -6.87
N ALA A 15 8.29 8.55 -6.78
CA ALA A 15 9.19 9.37 -5.98
C ALA A 15 9.27 10.82 -6.49
N VAL A 16 9.33 11.00 -7.81
CA VAL A 16 9.27 12.34 -8.44
C VAL A 16 7.90 12.98 -8.21
N TRP A 17 6.82 12.21 -8.26
CA TRP A 17 5.48 12.73 -7.97
C TRP A 17 5.34 13.22 -6.51
N LEU A 18 5.99 12.55 -5.56
CA LEU A 18 5.99 12.95 -4.13
C LEU A 18 6.81 14.22 -3.86
N ILE A 19 7.90 14.44 -4.61
CA ILE A 19 8.79 15.61 -4.44
C ILE A 19 8.29 16.84 -5.22
N LEU A 20 7.38 16.67 -6.17
CA LEU A 20 6.79 17.73 -6.99
C LEU A 20 6.30 19.00 -6.22
N PRO A 21 5.63 18.88 -5.05
CA PRO A 21 5.17 20.05 -4.29
C PRO A 21 6.31 20.83 -3.62
N ILE A 22 7.47 20.21 -3.36
CA ILE A 22 8.65 20.90 -2.82
C ILE A 22 9.18 21.94 -3.82
N PHE A 23 8.98 21.69 -5.12
CA PHE A 23 9.44 22.57 -6.18
C PHE A 23 8.38 23.56 -6.67
N ASP A 24 7.19 23.63 -6.04
CA ASP A 24 6.06 24.47 -6.45
C ASP A 24 5.66 24.27 -7.93
N LEU A 25 5.84 23.04 -8.43
CA LEU A 25 5.54 22.66 -9.82
C LEU A 25 4.11 22.14 -9.98
N GLU A 26 3.25 22.34 -8.98
CA GLU A 26 1.86 21.91 -9.00
C GLU A 26 1.11 22.57 -10.17
N GLY A 27 0.48 21.77 -11.03
CA GLY A 27 -0.32 22.25 -12.17
C GLY A 27 0.45 22.72 -13.40
N LYS A 28 1.80 22.72 -13.39
CA LYS A 28 2.62 23.16 -14.54
C LYS A 28 2.82 22.08 -15.61
N TYR A 29 2.68 20.81 -15.24
CA TYR A 29 2.89 19.67 -16.13
C TYR A 29 1.60 18.86 -16.29
N ILE A 30 1.09 18.73 -17.52
CA ILE A 30 -0.12 17.95 -17.90
C ILE A 30 0.00 16.47 -17.50
N ILE A 31 1.23 15.99 -17.31
CA ILE A 31 1.58 14.62 -16.92
C ILE A 31 1.12 14.30 -15.48
N PHE A 32 0.87 15.33 -14.65
CA PHE A 32 0.42 15.19 -13.26
C PHE A 32 -0.95 15.87 -13.07
N PRO A 33 -2.04 15.28 -13.57
CA PRO A 33 -3.39 15.86 -13.44
C PRO A 33 -3.92 15.85 -12.00
N LEU A 34 -3.30 15.07 -11.12
CA LEU A 34 -3.72 14.87 -9.74
C LEU A 34 -2.78 15.65 -8.79
N PRO A 35 -3.34 16.46 -7.86
CA PRO A 35 -2.57 17.15 -6.83
C PRO A 35 -1.64 16.21 -6.06
N SER A 36 -0.45 16.66 -5.69
CA SER A 36 0.54 15.82 -4.99
C SER A 36 0.04 15.28 -3.64
N ARG A 37 -1.01 15.87 -3.08
CA ARG A 37 -1.69 15.37 -1.87
C ARG A 37 -2.13 13.91 -2.01
N TYR A 38 -2.54 13.48 -3.22
CA TYR A 38 -2.95 12.10 -3.49
C TYR A 38 -1.78 11.11 -3.45
N ALA A 39 -0.56 11.55 -3.75
CA ALA A 39 0.61 10.70 -3.60
C ALA A 39 0.75 10.25 -2.15
N VAL A 40 0.63 11.13 -1.16
CA VAL A 40 0.76 10.77 0.28
C VAL A 40 -0.31 9.79 0.76
N PHE A 41 -1.52 9.83 0.20
CA PHE A 41 -2.60 8.92 0.61
C PHE A 41 -2.41 7.47 0.15
N LEU A 42 -1.67 7.24 -0.94
CA LEU A 42 -1.48 5.91 -1.51
C LEU A 42 -0.74 4.93 -0.55
N PRO A 43 0.38 5.28 0.10
CA PRO A 43 1.04 4.40 1.07
C PRO A 43 0.19 4.21 2.33
N ILE A 44 -0.59 5.21 2.73
CA ILE A 44 -1.49 5.11 3.88
C ILE A 44 -2.58 4.06 3.61
N TRP A 45 -3.20 4.10 2.43
CA TRP A 45 -4.17 3.10 2.00
C TRP A 45 -3.56 1.71 1.89
N LEU A 46 -2.35 1.62 1.32
CA LEU A 46 -1.64 0.35 1.19
C LEU A 46 -1.32 -0.25 2.56
N LEU A 47 -0.89 0.59 3.52
CA LEU A 47 -0.63 0.20 4.89
C LEU A 47 -1.92 -0.25 5.60
N LEU A 48 -3.02 0.49 5.43
CA LEU A 48 -4.33 0.14 5.99
C LEU A 48 -4.82 -1.22 5.47
N ILE A 49 -4.75 -1.45 4.16
CA ILE A 49 -5.16 -2.71 3.53
C ILE A 49 -4.25 -3.86 4.00
N GLY A 50 -2.94 -3.64 4.02
CA GLY A 50 -1.99 -4.64 4.49
C GLY A 50 -2.22 -5.01 5.96
N PHE A 51 -2.38 -4.00 6.82
CA PHE A 51 -2.64 -4.21 8.24
C PHE A 51 -3.99 -4.91 8.47
N ALA A 52 -5.05 -4.47 7.79
CA ALA A 52 -6.35 -5.12 7.87
C ALA A 52 -6.28 -6.59 7.42
N SER A 53 -5.59 -6.87 6.31
CA SER A 53 -5.42 -8.22 5.78
C SER A 53 -4.68 -9.13 6.76
N VAL A 54 -3.57 -8.68 7.34
CA VAL A 54 -2.82 -9.43 8.36
C VAL A 54 -3.65 -9.62 9.63
N GLY A 55 -4.34 -8.58 10.10
CA GLY A 55 -5.21 -8.64 11.27
C GLY A 55 -6.36 -9.63 11.09
N THR A 56 -7.03 -9.63 9.94
CA THR A 56 -8.08 -10.62 9.61
C THR A 56 -7.51 -12.03 9.58
N TYR A 57 -6.35 -12.24 8.96
CA TYR A 57 -5.73 -13.56 8.90
C TYR A 57 -5.40 -14.12 10.29
N LEU A 58 -4.79 -13.30 11.15
CA LEU A 58 -4.52 -13.67 12.54
C LEU A 58 -5.80 -13.94 13.33
N GLY A 59 -6.84 -13.11 13.16
CA GLY A 59 -8.13 -13.31 13.81
C GLY A 59 -8.78 -14.64 13.45
N VAL A 60 -8.77 -15.01 12.16
CA VAL A 60 -9.30 -16.30 11.68
C VAL A 60 -8.50 -17.47 12.26
N LEU A 61 -7.17 -17.36 12.32
CA LEU A 61 -6.32 -18.40 12.91
C LEU A 61 -6.62 -18.62 14.39
N THR A 62 -6.79 -17.55 15.17
CA THR A 62 -7.13 -17.66 16.60
C THR A 62 -8.46 -18.39 16.81
N ILE A 63 -9.49 -18.06 16.03
CA ILE A 63 -10.82 -18.70 16.15
C ILE A 63 -10.72 -20.20 15.82
N ARG A 64 -9.98 -20.56 14.77
CA ARG A 64 -9.77 -21.97 14.39
C ARG A 64 -9.01 -22.73 15.46
N ALA A 65 -7.91 -22.16 15.96
CA ALA A 65 -7.11 -22.77 17.02
C ALA A 65 -7.95 -23.02 18.29
N SER A 66 -8.82 -22.08 18.69
CA SER A 66 -9.73 -22.28 19.83
C SER A 66 -10.78 -23.36 19.57
N THR A 67 -11.22 -23.52 18.31
CA THR A 67 -12.20 -24.55 17.93
C THR A 67 -11.59 -25.95 17.97
N GLU A 68 -10.36 -26.13 17.46
CA GLU A 68 -9.65 -27.41 17.50
C GLU A 68 -9.35 -27.89 18.93
N VAL A 69 -8.98 -26.96 19.81
CA VAL A 69 -8.75 -27.27 21.24
C VAL A 69 -10.05 -27.75 21.91
N SER A 70 -11.19 -27.14 21.59
CA SER A 70 -12.50 -27.56 22.13
C SER A 70 -12.95 -28.94 21.63
N GLU A 71 -12.49 -29.40 20.47
CA GLU A 71 -12.87 -30.70 19.91
C GLU A 71 -11.95 -31.83 20.39
N SER A 72 -10.71 -31.50 20.79
CA SER A 72 -9.77 -32.43 21.42
C SER A 72 -10.08 -32.74 22.91
N GLU A 73 -10.87 -31.90 23.59
CA GLU A 73 -11.21 -32.08 25.01
C GLU A 73 -12.52 -32.88 25.23
N LYS A 74 -13.22 -33.22 24.15
CA LYS A 74 -14.52 -33.91 24.17
C LYS A 74 -14.40 -35.39 23.79
#